data_AF-B4QNU4-F1
#
_entry.id   AF-B4QNU4-F1
#
_cell.length_a   1.000
_cell.length_b   1.000
_cell.length_c   1.000
_cell.angle_alpha   90.00
_cell.angle_beta   90.00
_cell.angle_gamma   90.00
#
_symmetry.space_group_name_H-M   'P 1'
#
loop_
_entity.id
_entity.type
_entity.pdbx_description
1 polymer ?
#
loop_
_entity_poly.entity_id
_entity_poly.type
_entity_poly.pdbx_seq_one_letter_code
_entity_poly.pdbx_strand_id
1 'polypeptide(L)'
;MLSIGAMANIKHTLQKELFLASGERLLSVVTVVKKKDKKPCYLCVVTTAPPVPVVTLCLIKQSEQREGEYKRKRSWQLDEIKWVDGRNEQFETHEFDLQLEKQYKWYALNPHERQNFLAVLNRQIQKSVRGQRAEFRNVPAAWLSEKSPEKVALGRAAQKTQHTDDEEDEEEEAQEFTALTDKEANELGKLFSECDFAIKTLSSS
;
A
#
# COMPACT_ATOMS: atom_id res chain seq x y z
N MET A 1 13.04 23.11 9.48
CA MET A 1 13.99 22.27 8.72
C MET A 1 13.73 20.85 9.16
N LEU A 2 13.14 20.02 8.29
CA LEU A 2 12.94 18.60 8.59
C LEU A 2 14.31 17.93 8.51
N SER A 3 14.78 17.39 9.64
CA SER A 3 16.05 16.69 9.72
C SER A 3 16.07 15.51 8.77
N ILE A 4 17.15 15.43 7.99
CA ILE A 4 17.42 14.41 6.96
C ILE A 4 17.57 12.99 7.59
N GLY A 5 17.51 12.86 8.92
CA GLY A 5 17.57 11.61 9.67
C GLY A 5 16.24 10.89 9.95
N ALA A 6 15.09 11.36 9.42
CA ALA A 6 13.76 10.81 9.76
C ALA A 6 13.01 10.12 8.61
N MET A 7 13.68 9.70 7.53
CA MET A 7 13.05 8.89 6.47
C MET A 7 13.04 7.39 6.82
N ALA A 8 12.58 7.06 8.03
CA ALA A 8 12.11 5.71 8.24
C ALA A 8 10.85 5.53 7.39
N ASN A 9 10.84 4.49 6.55
CA ASN A 9 9.65 4.10 5.80
C ASN A 9 8.49 3.95 6.79
N ILE A 10 7.47 4.82 6.70
CA ILE A 10 6.36 4.85 7.68
C ILE A 10 5.70 3.48 7.85
N LYS A 11 5.68 2.66 6.79
CA LYS A 11 5.23 1.27 6.84
C LYS A 11 6.05 0.45 7.84
N HIS A 12 7.37 0.52 7.75
CA HIS A 12 8.29 -0.16 8.66
C HIS A 12 8.13 0.35 10.10
N THR A 13 8.06 1.67 10.30
CA THR A 13 7.85 2.25 11.63
C THR A 13 6.54 1.78 12.26
N LEU A 14 5.42 1.86 11.53
CA LEU A 14 4.12 1.42 12.05
C LEU A 14 4.09 -0.09 12.29
N GLN A 15 4.74 -0.89 11.44
CA GLN A 15 4.87 -2.33 11.65
C GLN A 15 5.58 -2.61 12.98
N LYS A 16 6.78 -2.05 13.17
CA LYS A 16 7.62 -2.32 14.36
C LYS A 16 7.01 -1.77 15.65
N GLU A 17 6.59 -0.50 15.62
CA GLU A 17 6.21 0.23 16.83
C GLU A 17 4.76 0.00 17.27
N LEU A 18 3.89 -0.49 16.38
CA LEU A 18 2.46 -0.61 16.68
C LEU A 18 1.88 -1.98 16.41
N PHE A 19 2.09 -2.53 15.21
CA PHE A 19 1.38 -3.75 14.79
C PHE A 19 2.08 -5.04 15.26
N LEU A 20 3.41 -5.06 15.31
CA LEU A 20 4.19 -6.22 15.74
C LEU A 20 3.85 -6.63 17.18
N ALA A 21 3.77 -5.65 18.09
CA ALA A 21 3.39 -5.88 19.49
C ALA A 21 1.97 -6.45 19.65
N SER A 22 1.12 -6.31 18.64
CA SER A 22 -0.26 -6.83 18.61
C SER A 22 -0.40 -8.13 17.81
N GLY A 23 0.70 -8.72 17.31
CA GLY A 23 0.67 -9.90 16.45
C GLY A 23 0.01 -9.64 15.08
N GLU A 24 0.03 -8.39 14.63
CA GLU A 24 -0.58 -7.95 13.37
C GLU A 24 0.50 -7.62 12.33
N ARG A 25 0.18 -7.90 11.06
CA ARG A 25 1.01 -7.56 9.90
C ARG A 25 0.34 -6.49 9.05
N LEU A 26 1.08 -5.43 8.76
CA LEU A 26 0.68 -4.30 7.92
C LEU A 26 0.76 -4.67 6.44
N LEU A 27 -0.40 -4.75 5.79
CA LEU A 27 -0.51 -5.09 4.36
C LEU A 27 -0.31 -3.85 3.48
N SER A 28 -0.92 -2.73 3.85
CA SER A 28 -0.80 -1.46 3.12
C SER A 28 -1.07 -0.28 4.04
N VAL A 29 -0.44 0.85 3.72
CA VAL A 29 -0.61 2.13 4.42
C VAL A 29 -0.73 3.25 3.40
N VAL A 30 -1.62 4.21 3.67
CA VAL A 30 -1.68 5.48 2.95
C VAL A 30 -1.66 6.64 3.95
N THR A 31 -0.80 7.61 3.70
CA THR A 31 -0.77 8.86 4.47
C THR A 31 -1.86 9.79 3.95
N VAL A 32 -2.79 10.18 4.81
CA VAL A 32 -3.97 10.96 4.46
C VAL A 32 -4.19 12.15 5.38
N VAL A 33 -4.84 13.17 4.83
CA VAL A 33 -5.38 14.30 5.58
C VAL A 33 -6.90 14.21 5.53
N LYS A 34 -7.56 14.37 6.69
CA LYS A 34 -9.02 14.54 6.70
C LYS A 34 -9.32 15.93 6.16
N LYS A 35 -10.39 16.09 5.39
CA LYS A 35 -10.82 17.40 4.88
C LYS A 35 -10.87 18.54 5.93
N LYS A 36 -11.07 18.22 7.21
CA LYS A 36 -11.13 19.20 8.33
C LYS A 36 -9.87 19.26 9.20
N ASP A 37 -8.96 18.29 9.10
CA ASP A 37 -7.76 18.24 9.94
C ASP A 37 -6.56 18.74 9.13
N LYS A 38 -5.62 19.45 9.76
CA LYS A 38 -4.36 19.85 9.10
C LYS A 38 -3.24 18.82 9.27
N LYS A 39 -3.33 17.97 10.29
CA LYS A 39 -2.30 16.98 10.60
C LYS A 39 -2.53 15.69 9.81
N PRO A 40 -1.49 15.10 9.20
CA PRO A 40 -1.60 13.82 8.54
C PRO A 40 -1.95 12.71 9.53
N CYS A 41 -2.59 11.68 9.02
CA CYS A 41 -2.89 10.44 9.70
C CYS A 41 -2.76 9.29 8.71
N TYR A 42 -2.85 8.05 9.21
CA TYR A 42 -2.54 6.88 8.40
C TYR A 42 -3.72 5.93 8.39
N LEU A 43 -4.18 5.56 7.20
CA LEU A 43 -5.08 4.43 7.04
C LEU A 43 -4.24 3.20 6.75
N CYS A 44 -4.47 2.15 7.53
CA CYS A 44 -3.69 0.92 7.49
C CYS A 44 -4.62 -0.26 7.27
N VAL A 45 -4.29 -1.12 6.31
CA VAL A 45 -4.92 -2.44 6.19
C VAL A 45 -4.00 -3.44 6.87
N VAL A 46 -4.49 -4.11 7.92
CA VAL A 46 -3.69 -5.04 8.72
C VAL A 46 -4.36 -6.40 8.82
N THR A 47 -3.57 -7.45 8.97
CA THR A 47 -4.04 -8.82 9.18
C THR A 47 -3.46 -9.41 10.45
N THR A 48 -4.21 -10.24 11.14
CA THR A 48 -3.66 -11.12 12.18
C THR A 48 -2.95 -12.32 11.55
N ALA A 49 -2.07 -12.95 12.33
CA ALA A 49 -1.43 -14.21 11.97
C ALA A 49 -2.45 -15.37 11.86
N PRO A 50 -2.10 -16.48 11.19
CA PRO A 50 -2.88 -17.72 11.15
C PRO A 50 -3.20 -18.25 12.57
N PRO A 51 -4.20 -19.15 12.74
CA PRO A 51 -4.89 -19.96 11.72
C PRO A 51 -6.11 -19.30 11.07
N VAL A 52 -6.67 -18.26 11.68
CA VAL A 52 -7.83 -17.52 11.13
C VAL A 52 -7.42 -16.07 10.90
N PRO A 53 -6.93 -15.71 9.70
CA PRO A 53 -6.49 -14.35 9.43
C PRO A 53 -7.70 -13.41 9.41
N VAL A 54 -7.72 -12.45 10.31
CA VAL A 54 -8.70 -11.36 10.37
C VAL A 54 -8.06 -10.12 9.77
N VAL A 55 -8.72 -9.53 8.78
CA VAL A 55 -8.24 -8.29 8.14
C VAL A 55 -9.07 -7.12 8.62
N THR A 56 -8.43 -6.04 9.05
CA THR A 56 -9.09 -4.82 9.51
C THR A 56 -8.52 -3.58 8.84
N LEU A 57 -9.35 -2.54 8.74
CA LEU A 57 -8.94 -1.19 8.39
C LEU A 57 -8.75 -0.38 9.69
N CYS A 58 -7.58 0.19 9.88
CA CYS A 58 -7.25 0.98 11.06
C CYS A 58 -6.96 2.44 10.70
N LEU A 59 -7.40 3.37 11.56
CA LEU A 59 -6.97 4.77 11.52
C LEU A 59 -5.94 5.01 12.62
N ILE A 60 -4.72 5.38 12.23
CA ILE A 60 -3.60 5.67 13.12
C ILE A 60 -3.30 7.16 13.11
N LYS A 61 -3.00 7.74 14.27
CA LYS A 61 -2.49 9.12 14.41
C LYS A 61 -1.19 9.11 15.21
N GLN A 62 -0.26 9.98 14.85
CA GLN A 62 0.89 10.28 15.69
C GLN A 62 0.42 10.98 16.98
N SER A 63 1.05 10.65 18.10
CA SER A 63 0.86 11.28 19.40
C SER A 63 1.29 12.74 19.34
N GLU A 64 0.50 13.65 19.90
CA GLU A 64 0.90 15.06 20.01
C GLU A 64 1.90 15.28 21.15
N GLN A 65 1.98 14.35 22.10
CA GLN A 65 2.83 14.44 23.28
C GLN A 65 4.25 13.95 23.02
N ARG A 66 4.43 13.03 22.08
CA ARG A 66 5.71 12.38 21.82
C ARG A 66 5.88 12.14 20.32
N GLU A 67 6.86 12.80 19.73
CA GLU A 67 7.23 12.56 18.34
C GLU A 67 7.67 11.09 18.17
N GLY A 68 7.26 10.48 17.06
CA GLY A 68 7.50 9.06 16.77
C GLY A 68 6.57 8.06 17.46
N GLU A 69 5.73 8.47 18.43
CA GLU A 69 4.74 7.58 19.03
C GLU A 69 3.46 7.56 18.20
N TYR A 70 2.96 6.38 17.83
CA TYR A 70 1.75 6.20 17.03
C TYR A 70 0.64 5.50 17.81
N LYS A 71 -0.61 5.92 17.62
CA LYS A 71 -1.78 5.36 18.32
C LYS A 71 -2.91 5.03 17.37
N ARG A 72 -3.45 3.81 17.51
CA ARG A 72 -4.70 3.39 16.87
C ARG A 72 -5.87 4.18 17.43
N LYS A 73 -6.55 4.94 16.57
CA LYS A 73 -7.71 5.77 16.93
C LYS A 73 -9.04 5.09 16.62
N ARG A 74 -9.08 4.30 15.54
CA ARG A 74 -10.24 3.50 15.14
C ARG A 74 -9.78 2.22 14.45
N SER A 75 -10.62 1.20 14.50
CA SER A 75 -10.52 -0.01 13.71
C SER A 75 -11.91 -0.36 13.18
N TRP A 76 -11.98 -0.86 11.96
CA TRP A 76 -13.18 -1.31 11.29
C TRP A 76 -12.93 -2.67 10.66
N GLN A 77 -13.91 -3.56 10.77
CA GLN A 77 -13.96 -4.77 9.96
C GLN A 77 -14.21 -4.40 8.49
N LEU A 78 -13.74 -5.25 7.57
CA LEU A 78 -13.87 -4.96 6.14
C LEU A 78 -15.32 -5.03 5.63
N ASP A 79 -16.20 -5.76 6.30
CA ASP A 79 -17.62 -5.87 5.98
C ASP A 79 -18.44 -4.64 6.41
N GLU A 80 -17.89 -3.78 7.27
CA GLU A 80 -18.48 -2.48 7.61
C GLU A 80 -18.39 -1.46 6.45
N ILE A 81 -17.52 -1.72 5.47
CA ILE A 81 -17.32 -0.83 4.32
C ILE A 81 -18.42 -1.10 3.28
N LYS A 82 -19.27 -0.09 3.06
CA LYS A 82 -20.40 -0.16 2.12
C LYS A 82 -19.96 0.16 0.68
N TRP A 83 -19.21 1.24 0.52
CA TRP A 83 -18.63 1.61 -0.77
C TRP A 83 -17.37 2.44 -0.60
N VAL A 84 -16.56 2.42 -1.65
CA VAL A 84 -15.34 3.19 -1.83
C VAL A 84 -15.48 3.99 -3.12
N ASP A 85 -15.27 5.31 -3.05
CA ASP A 85 -15.34 6.19 -4.20
C ASP A 85 -13.97 6.83 -4.42
N GLY A 86 -13.31 6.48 -5.52
CA GLY A 86 -12.03 7.06 -5.93
C GLY A 86 -12.14 8.51 -6.41
N ARG A 87 -13.35 9.09 -6.48
CA ARG A 87 -13.69 10.44 -6.96
C ARG A 87 -13.45 10.65 -8.46
N ASN A 88 -12.35 10.15 -8.99
CA ASN A 88 -11.94 10.21 -10.38
C ASN A 88 -10.93 9.08 -10.67
N GLU A 89 -11.00 8.55 -11.89
CA GLU A 89 -10.11 7.50 -12.39
C GLU A 89 -8.74 8.03 -12.85
N GLN A 90 -8.52 9.35 -12.83
CA GLN A 90 -7.21 9.94 -13.11
C GLN A 90 -6.17 9.52 -12.07
N PHE A 91 -4.97 9.19 -12.56
CA PHE A 91 -3.86 8.71 -11.75
C PHE A 91 -3.40 9.73 -10.70
N GLU A 92 -3.35 11.02 -11.06
CA GLU A 92 -2.98 12.12 -10.14
C GLU A 92 -4.05 12.44 -9.09
N THR A 93 -5.21 11.78 -9.10
CA THR A 93 -6.26 12.03 -8.11
C THR A 93 -5.77 11.67 -6.71
N HIS A 94 -5.85 12.61 -5.77
CA HIS A 94 -5.48 12.39 -4.37
C HIS A 94 -6.67 12.01 -3.48
N GLU A 95 -7.88 12.43 -3.87
CA GLU A 95 -9.07 12.27 -3.05
C GLU A 95 -9.65 10.86 -3.17
N PHE A 96 -10.24 10.39 -2.07
CA PHE A 96 -11.11 9.21 -2.07
C PHE A 96 -12.01 9.25 -0.84
N ASP A 97 -13.18 8.62 -0.97
CA ASP A 97 -14.18 8.56 0.08
C ASP A 97 -14.45 7.10 0.48
N LEU A 98 -14.64 6.87 1.78
CA LEU A 98 -15.08 5.60 2.33
C LEU A 98 -16.43 5.79 3.02
N GLN A 99 -17.41 4.97 2.69
CA GLN A 99 -18.68 4.92 3.41
C GLN A 99 -18.74 3.70 4.31
N LEU A 100 -18.83 3.96 5.62
CA LEU A 100 -19.04 2.95 6.65
C LEU A 100 -20.32 3.29 7.43
N GLU A 101 -20.19 3.61 8.73
CA GLU A 101 -21.26 4.21 9.54
C GLU A 101 -21.60 5.64 9.07
N LYS A 102 -20.62 6.31 8.47
CA LYS A 102 -20.76 7.62 7.82
C LYS A 102 -19.75 7.77 6.69
N GLN A 103 -19.88 8.83 5.91
CA GLN A 103 -18.92 9.17 4.86
C GLN A 103 -17.65 9.76 5.48
N TYR A 104 -16.51 9.16 5.16
CA TYR A 104 -15.18 9.69 5.45
C TYR A 104 -14.52 10.15 4.16
N LYS A 105 -14.12 11.43 4.12
CA LYS A 105 -13.45 12.05 2.97
C LYS A 105 -11.97 12.23 3.26
N TRP A 106 -11.14 11.68 2.39
CA TRP A 106 -9.70 11.63 2.56
C TRP A 106 -8.99 12.28 1.39
N TYR A 107 -7.87 12.91 1.70
CA TYR A 107 -6.89 13.38 0.73
C TYR A 107 -5.59 12.63 0.98
N ALA A 108 -5.17 11.75 0.08
CA ALA A 108 -3.88 11.07 0.16
C ALA A 108 -2.74 12.05 -0.15
N LEU A 109 -1.63 11.99 0.58
CA LEU A 109 -0.47 12.83 0.28
C LEU A 109 0.34 12.32 -0.92
N ASN A 110 0.22 11.04 -1.24
CA ASN A 110 0.91 10.40 -2.36
C ASN A 110 -0.10 9.59 -3.21
N PRO A 111 -0.27 9.91 -4.51
CA PRO A 111 -1.18 9.16 -5.39
C PRO A 111 -0.80 7.68 -5.56
N HIS A 112 0.48 7.35 -5.52
CA HIS A 112 0.94 5.96 -5.58
C HIS A 112 0.54 5.17 -4.32
N GLU A 113 0.66 5.78 -3.14
CA GLU A 113 0.18 5.16 -1.89
C GLU A 113 -1.33 4.96 -1.94
N ARG A 114 -2.09 5.94 -2.46
CA ARG A 114 -3.54 5.82 -2.66
C ARG A 114 -3.87 4.64 -3.57
N GLN A 115 -3.21 4.52 -4.72
CA GLN A 115 -3.41 3.42 -5.65
C GLN A 115 -3.20 2.07 -4.98
N ASN A 116 -2.03 1.87 -4.35
CA ASN A 116 -1.69 0.63 -3.64
C ASN A 116 -2.74 0.34 -2.57
N PHE A 117 -3.05 1.32 -1.72
CA PHE A 117 -4.01 1.16 -0.64
C PHE A 117 -5.40 0.73 -1.14
N LEU A 118 -5.93 1.37 -2.19
CA LEU A 118 -7.23 1.02 -2.76
C LEU A 118 -7.22 -0.39 -3.39
N ALA A 119 -6.15 -0.75 -4.09
CA ALA A 119 -5.97 -2.08 -4.68
C ALA A 119 -5.91 -3.17 -3.60
N VAL A 120 -5.11 -2.96 -2.55
CA VAL A 120 -5.00 -3.88 -1.42
C VAL A 120 -6.33 -3.99 -0.66
N LEU A 121 -6.99 -2.87 -0.38
CA LEU A 121 -8.27 -2.85 0.33
C LEU A 121 -9.33 -3.65 -0.43
N ASN A 122 -9.51 -3.39 -1.74
CA ASN A 122 -10.43 -4.16 -2.57
C ASN A 122 -10.09 -5.66 -2.53
N ARG A 123 -8.81 -6.01 -2.72
CA ARG A 123 -8.36 -7.40 -2.70
C ARG A 123 -8.74 -8.11 -1.39
N GLN A 124 -8.53 -7.46 -0.25
CA GLN A 124 -8.88 -8.06 1.04
C GLN A 124 -10.39 -8.13 1.27
N ILE A 125 -11.16 -7.15 0.79
CA ILE A 125 -12.63 -7.22 0.82
C ILE A 125 -13.12 -8.41 -0.01
N GLN A 126 -12.63 -8.57 -1.24
CA GLN A 126 -13.03 -9.69 -2.11
C GLN A 126 -12.65 -11.05 -1.52
N LYS A 127 -11.51 -11.13 -0.81
CA LYS A 127 -10.99 -12.38 -0.21
C LYS A 127 -11.69 -12.74 1.11
N SER A 128 -11.87 -11.78 2.00
CA SER A 128 -12.19 -12.04 3.41
C SER A 128 -13.66 -11.78 3.74
N VAL A 129 -14.38 -10.96 2.97
CA VAL A 129 -15.81 -10.68 3.22
C VAL A 129 -16.68 -11.71 2.49
N ARG A 130 -17.50 -12.43 3.28
CA ARG A 130 -18.41 -13.48 2.79
C ARG A 130 -19.80 -12.96 2.40
N GLY A 131 -20.22 -11.83 2.95
CA GLY A 131 -21.51 -11.20 2.68
C GLY A 131 -21.46 -10.16 1.56
N GLN A 132 -22.29 -9.11 1.69
CA GLN A 132 -22.26 -7.97 0.79
C GLN A 132 -20.89 -7.30 0.82
N ARG A 133 -20.22 -7.26 -0.33
CA ARG A 133 -18.91 -6.63 -0.48
C ARG A 133 -19.07 -5.16 -0.81
N ALA A 134 -18.08 -4.36 -0.43
CA ALA A 134 -18.05 -2.94 -0.76
C ALA A 134 -18.03 -2.73 -2.29
N GLU A 135 -18.83 -1.78 -2.76
CA GLU A 135 -18.76 -1.33 -4.14
C GLU A 135 -17.60 -0.34 -4.33
N PHE A 136 -16.77 -0.53 -5.35
CA PHE A 136 -15.72 0.42 -5.73
C PHE A 136 -16.18 1.21 -6.95
N ARG A 137 -16.18 2.55 -6.84
CA ARG A 137 -16.67 3.50 -7.85
C ARG A 137 -15.58 4.50 -8.20
N ASN A 138 -15.49 4.93 -9.45
CA ASN A 138 -14.50 5.91 -9.92
C ASN A 138 -13.06 5.53 -9.54
N VAL A 139 -12.73 4.24 -9.59
CA VAL A 139 -11.38 3.71 -9.39
C VAL A 139 -11.00 2.95 -10.65
N PRO A 140 -9.80 3.18 -11.22
CA PRO A 140 -9.39 2.48 -12.44
C PRO A 140 -9.53 0.96 -12.31
N ALA A 141 -10.28 0.35 -13.21
CA ALA A 141 -10.55 -1.09 -13.17
C ALA A 141 -9.25 -1.93 -13.19
N ALA A 142 -8.20 -1.43 -13.84
CA ALA A 142 -6.88 -2.07 -13.85
C ALA A 142 -6.30 -2.29 -12.44
N TRP A 143 -6.55 -1.38 -11.50
CA TRP A 143 -6.06 -1.47 -10.11
C TRP A 143 -6.79 -2.54 -9.31
N LEU A 144 -8.07 -2.75 -9.63
CA LEU A 144 -8.95 -3.70 -8.96
C LEU A 144 -8.84 -5.11 -9.54
N SER A 145 -8.25 -5.23 -10.73
CA SER A 145 -8.11 -6.49 -11.45
C SER A 145 -7.05 -7.41 -10.86
N GLU A 146 -7.14 -8.69 -11.23
CA GLU A 146 -6.12 -9.67 -10.86
C GLU A 146 -4.74 -9.43 -11.47
N LYS A 147 -4.66 -8.56 -12.49
CA LYS A 147 -3.43 -8.27 -13.24
C LYS A 147 -2.80 -6.95 -12.84
N SER A 148 -3.23 -6.36 -11.72
CA SER A 148 -2.62 -5.14 -11.18
C SER A 148 -1.09 -5.33 -11.04
N PRO A 149 -0.25 -4.33 -11.38
CA PRO A 149 1.22 -4.45 -11.39
C PRO A 149 1.83 -5.06 -10.12
N GLU A 150 1.21 -4.83 -8.96
CA GLU A 150 1.64 -5.41 -7.69
C GLU A 150 1.47 -6.94 -7.61
N LYS A 151 0.49 -7.53 -8.32
CA LYS A 151 0.34 -8.99 -8.42
C LYS A 151 1.52 -9.63 -9.14
N VAL A 152 2.14 -8.94 -10.10
CA VAL A 152 3.32 -9.44 -10.82
C VAL A 152 4.54 -9.47 -9.87
N ALA A 153 4.69 -8.45 -9.02
CA ALA A 153 5.77 -8.40 -8.03
C ALA A 153 5.57 -9.46 -6.91
N LEU A 154 4.37 -9.57 -6.35
CA LEU A 154 4.06 -10.56 -5.30
C LEU A 154 4.01 -12.01 -5.82
N GLY A 155 3.55 -12.22 -7.05
CA GLY A 155 3.52 -13.54 -7.69
C GLY A 155 4.91 -14.09 -7.99
N ARG A 156 5.88 -13.20 -8.31
CA ARG A 156 7.30 -13.58 -8.45
C ARG A 156 7.97 -13.88 -7.10
N ALA A 157 7.59 -13.18 -6.03
CA ALA A 157 8.07 -13.46 -4.68
C ALA A 157 7.56 -14.81 -4.15
N ALA A 158 6.30 -15.16 -4.41
CA ALA A 158 5.70 -16.42 -3.98
C ALA A 158 6.18 -17.66 -4.77
N GLN A 159 6.76 -17.49 -5.96
CA GLN A 159 7.35 -18.60 -6.73
C GLN A 159 8.77 -18.96 -6.31
N LYS A 160 9.43 -18.14 -5.48
CA LYS A 160 10.81 -18.39 -5.01
C LYS A 160 10.90 -19.21 -3.72
N THR A 161 9.78 -19.49 -3.04
CA THR A 161 9.76 -20.19 -1.74
C THR A 161 9.49 -21.70 -1.82
N GLN A 162 9.64 -22.33 -2.99
CA GLN A 162 9.40 -23.78 -3.12
C GLN A 162 10.63 -24.69 -3.15
N HIS A 163 11.87 -24.18 -3.08
CA HIS A 163 13.05 -25.04 -2.89
C HIS A 163 13.98 -24.45 -1.84
N THR A 164 13.91 -24.97 -0.61
CA THR A 164 14.98 -25.75 0.05
C THR A 164 14.50 -26.10 1.46
N ASP A 165 14.59 -27.39 1.77
CA ASP A 165 14.42 -27.94 3.12
C ASP A 165 15.46 -27.38 4.10
N ASP A 166 15.06 -27.43 5.37
CA ASP A 166 15.84 -27.52 6.60
C ASP A 166 16.47 -26.26 7.25
N GLU A 167 16.06 -26.15 8.52
CA GLU A 167 16.70 -25.58 9.70
C GLU A 167 16.59 -24.07 9.99
N GLU A 168 16.47 -23.85 11.30
CA GLU A 168 16.11 -22.64 12.02
C GLU A 168 17.07 -21.48 11.70
N ASP A 169 16.54 -20.31 11.38
CA ASP A 169 17.11 -19.04 11.82
C ASP A 169 16.08 -17.91 11.68
N GLU A 170 15.86 -17.21 12.79
CA GLU A 170 15.25 -15.89 12.83
C GLU A 170 16.17 -14.93 12.10
N GLU A 171 15.79 -14.36 10.96
CA GLU A 171 16.52 -13.18 10.48
C GLU A 171 15.68 -12.23 9.62
N GLU A 172 15.97 -10.97 9.90
CA GLU A 172 15.41 -9.72 9.45
C GLU A 172 15.17 -9.65 7.92
N GLU A 173 13.93 -9.40 7.48
CA GLU A 173 13.68 -8.79 6.16
C GLU A 173 14.13 -7.32 6.19
N ALA A 174 15.45 -7.12 6.32
CA ALA A 174 16.09 -6.01 5.67
C ALA A 174 15.77 -6.17 4.17
N GLN A 175 15.20 -5.13 3.59
CA GLN A 175 15.10 -4.99 2.15
C GLN A 175 16.54 -4.97 1.62
N GLU A 176 17.09 -6.14 1.33
CA GLU A 176 18.34 -6.28 0.61
C GLU A 176 18.08 -5.68 -0.77
N PHE A 177 18.51 -4.43 -0.94
CA PHE A 177 18.65 -3.82 -2.25
C PHE A 177 19.63 -4.69 -3.04
N THR A 178 19.09 -5.68 -3.74
CA THR A 178 19.88 -6.49 -4.65
C THR A 178 20.40 -5.55 -5.73
N ALA A 179 21.72 -5.43 -5.85
CA ALA A 179 22.34 -4.65 -6.91
C ALA A 179 21.83 -5.17 -8.27
N LEU A 180 21.49 -4.25 -9.18
CA LEU A 180 21.09 -4.59 -10.54
C LEU A 180 22.12 -5.55 -11.13
N THR A 181 21.66 -6.71 -11.60
CA THR A 181 22.54 -7.63 -12.30
C THR A 181 22.97 -7.00 -13.63
N ASP A 182 24.16 -7.33 -14.13
CA ASP A 182 24.67 -6.81 -15.41
C ASP A 182 23.70 -7.05 -16.57
N LYS A 183 22.88 -8.11 -16.46
CA LYS A 183 21.83 -8.44 -17.40
C LYS A 183 20.68 -7.41 -17.36
N GLU A 184 20.19 -7.08 -16.17
CA GLU A 184 19.12 -6.09 -15.98
C GLU A 184 19.59 -4.68 -16.37
N ALA A 185 20.85 -4.33 -16.07
CA ALA A 185 21.46 -3.07 -16.49
C ALA A 185 21.51 -2.96 -18.04
N ASN A 186 21.87 -4.04 -18.74
CA ASN A 186 21.87 -4.07 -20.20
C ASN A 186 20.47 -4.02 -20.81
N GLU A 187 19.48 -4.66 -20.19
CA GLU A 187 18.08 -4.61 -20.64
C GLU A 187 17.51 -3.19 -20.49
N LEU A 188 17.79 -2.51 -19.36
CA LEU A 188 17.45 -1.10 -19.16
C LEU A 188 18.13 -0.19 -20.18
N GLY A 189 19.43 -0.41 -20.44
CA GLY A 189 20.18 0.36 -21.45
C GLY A 189 19.58 0.26 -22.85
N LYS A 190 19.10 -0.94 -23.24
CA LYS A 190 18.37 -1.12 -24.51
C LYS A 190 17.06 -0.35 -24.53
N LEU A 191 16.31 -0.38 -23.43
CA LEU A 191 15.04 0.36 -23.30
C LEU A 191 15.23 1.88 -23.44
N PHE A 192 16.30 2.43 -22.85
CA PHE A 192 16.63 3.86 -23.01
C PHE A 192 17.06 4.21 -24.43
N SER A 193 17.79 3.31 -25.10
CA SER A 193 18.19 3.51 -26.50
C SER A 193 17.00 3.48 -27.47
N GLU A 194 15.96 2.69 -27.20
CA GLU A 194 14.73 2.63 -28.01
C GLU A 194 13.85 3.88 -27.81
N CYS A 195 13.79 4.42 -26.59
CA CYS A 195 13.13 5.69 -26.29
C CYS A 195 13.81 6.88 -27.02
N ASP A 196 15.15 6.92 -27.03
CA ASP A 196 15.89 7.98 -27.74
C ASP A 196 15.71 7.91 -29.27
N PHE A 197 15.52 6.71 -29.82
CA PHE A 197 15.23 6.53 -31.24
C PHE A 197 13.81 7.00 -31.60
N ALA A 198 12.83 6.73 -30.72
CA ALA A 198 11.45 7.20 -30.90
C ALA A 198 11.33 8.74 -30.79
N ILE A 199 12.14 9.38 -29.96
CA ILE A 199 12.15 10.85 -29.83
C ILE A 199 12.83 11.52 -31.03
N LYS A 200 13.92 10.95 -31.55
CA LYS A 200 14.62 11.50 -32.73
C LYS A 200 13.80 11.40 -34.02
N THR A 201 12.97 10.36 -34.16
CA THR A 201 12.08 10.19 -35.33
C THR A 201 10.90 11.16 -35.33
N LEU A 202 10.43 11.61 -34.16
CA LEU A 202 9.42 12.67 -34.03
C LEU A 202 9.97 14.10 -34.22
N SER A 203 11.28 14.31 -34.05
CA SER A 203 11.93 15.62 -34.23
C SER A 203 12.45 15.86 -35.66
N SER A 204 12.30 14.89 -36.57
CA SER A 204 12.76 14.97 -37.97
C SER A 204 11.61 14.88 -38.98
N SER A 205 10.37 15.15 -38.54
CA SER A 205 9.20 15.39 -39.39
C SER A 205 8.94 16.88 -39.55
#